data_AF-A0A1W1WC97-F1
#
_entry.id   AF-A0A1W1WC97-F1
#
_cell.length_a   1.000
_cell.length_b   1.000
_cell.length_c   1.000
_cell.angle_alpha   90.00
_cell.angle_beta   90.00
_cell.angle_gamma   90.00
#
_symmetry.space_group_name_H-M   'P 1'
#
loop_
_entity.id
_entity.type
_entity.pdbx_description
1 polymer ?
#
loop_
_entity_poly.entity_id
_entity_poly.type
_entity_poly.pdbx_seq_one_letter_code
_entity_poly.pdbx_strand_id
1 'polypeptide(L)'
;MAIPGLVLIAEPQLMLHDLWASQLNALGLAWELVDPVKTLTNSQISEAQWLLLDASFGLEQVPAWLRAYPSLHVIVMSWDKEIQDFLPSHDRLSFLNKSSLKNRAALTQIFSHTTTSSL
;
A
#
# COMPACT_ATOMS: atom_id res chain seq x y z
N MET A 1 -8.13 -16.01 15.23
CA MET A 1 -7.36 -15.97 13.97
C MET A 1 -7.43 -14.56 13.46
N ALA A 2 -6.30 -13.84 13.37
CA ALA A 2 -6.29 -12.53 12.73
C ALA A 2 -6.60 -12.74 11.25
N ILE A 3 -7.66 -12.09 10.76
CA ILE A 3 -7.95 -12.08 9.33
C ILE A 3 -6.78 -11.31 8.68
N PRO A 4 -6.05 -11.90 7.71
CA PRO A 4 -5.01 -11.17 7.00
C PRO A 4 -5.64 -9.93 6.38
N GLY A 5 -5.08 -8.76 6.69
CA GLY A 5 -5.63 -7.48 6.25
C GLY A 5 -5.76 -7.38 4.74
N LEU A 6 -6.87 -6.81 4.27
CA LEU A 6 -7.06 -6.50 2.86
C LEU A 6 -6.04 -5.44 2.41
N VAL A 7 -5.40 -5.69 1.27
CA VAL A 7 -4.48 -4.78 0.57
C VAL A 7 -5.18 -4.21 -0.66
N LEU A 8 -5.45 -2.92 -0.66
CA LEU A 8 -5.92 -2.21 -1.85
C LEU A 8 -4.73 -1.77 -2.72
N ILE A 9 -4.85 -1.91 -4.03
CA ILE A 9 -3.78 -1.59 -4.98
C ILE A 9 -4.28 -0.59 -6.03
N ALA A 10 -3.88 0.67 -5.87
CA ALA A 10 -4.11 1.76 -6.81
C ALA A 10 -2.87 1.93 -7.70
N GLU A 11 -2.71 1.05 -8.67
CA GLU A 11 -1.58 1.00 -9.60
C GLU A 11 -2.09 1.08 -11.05
N PRO A 12 -1.69 2.07 -11.86
CA PRO A 12 -2.08 2.17 -13.27
C PRO A 12 -1.32 1.20 -14.20
N GLN A 13 -0.11 0.76 -13.84
CA GLN A 13 0.72 -0.07 -14.72
C GLN A 13 0.31 -1.54 -14.63
N LEU A 14 -0.47 -2.01 -15.60
CA LEU A 14 -0.96 -3.40 -15.68
C LEU A 14 0.15 -4.45 -15.53
N MET A 15 1.35 -4.18 -16.08
CA MET A 15 2.50 -5.08 -15.98
C MET A 15 2.98 -5.32 -14.52
N LEU A 16 2.65 -4.41 -13.60
CA LEU A 16 2.97 -4.55 -12.18
C LEU A 16 1.88 -5.29 -11.41
N HIS A 17 0.66 -5.43 -11.97
CA HIS A 17 -0.45 -6.10 -11.30
C HIS A 17 -0.16 -7.57 -11.07
N ASP A 18 0.35 -8.27 -12.07
CA ASP A 18 0.72 -9.69 -11.96
C ASP A 18 1.84 -9.91 -10.95
N LEU A 19 2.81 -8.98 -10.90
CA LEU A 19 3.89 -9.02 -9.91
C LEU A 19 3.32 -8.83 -8.50
N TRP A 20 2.42 -7.86 -8.30
CA TRP A 20 1.77 -7.65 -7.01
C TRP A 20 0.94 -8.84 -6.56
N ALA A 21 0.09 -9.36 -7.45
CA ALA A 21 -0.71 -10.54 -7.21
C ALA A 21 0.18 -11.72 -6.77
N SER A 22 1.29 -11.96 -7.48
CA SER A 22 2.25 -13.01 -7.14
C SER A 22 2.85 -12.83 -5.74
N GLN A 23 3.33 -11.62 -5.42
CA GLN A 23 3.99 -11.35 -4.14
C GLN A 23 3.01 -11.40 -2.96
N LEU A 24 1.83 -10.79 -3.08
CA LEU A 24 0.81 -10.76 -2.02
C LEU A 24 0.20 -12.13 -1.78
N ASN A 25 -0.07 -12.90 -2.85
CA ASN A 25 -0.50 -14.30 -2.72
C ASN A 25 0.55 -15.15 -2.01
N ALA A 26 1.84 -14.96 -2.31
CA ALA A 26 2.94 -15.67 -1.65
C ALA A 26 3.10 -15.29 -0.17
N LEU A 27 2.53 -14.15 0.26
CA LEU A 27 2.45 -13.72 1.66
C LEU A 27 1.12 -14.11 2.33
N GLY A 28 0.18 -14.72 1.58
CA GLY A 28 -1.15 -15.08 2.10
C GLY A 28 -2.05 -13.87 2.39
N LEU A 29 -1.79 -12.73 1.75
CA LEU A 29 -2.58 -11.50 1.92
C LEU A 29 -3.72 -11.44 0.91
N ALA A 30 -4.90 -11.05 1.38
CA ALA A 30 -6.03 -10.71 0.50
C ALA A 30 -5.76 -9.36 -0.17
N TRP A 31 -6.09 -9.23 -1.46
CA TRP A 31 -5.86 -8.00 -2.20
C TRP A 31 -6.96 -7.71 -3.22
N GLU A 32 -7.12 -6.43 -3.53
CA GLU A 32 -8.06 -5.94 -4.54
C GLU A 32 -7.38 -4.84 -5.36
N LEU A 33 -7.50 -4.93 -6.70
CA LEU A 33 -7.13 -3.84 -7.60
C LEU A 33 -8.24 -2.79 -7.58
N VAL A 34 -7.84 -1.55 -7.32
CA VAL A 34 -8.75 -0.40 -7.33
C VAL A 34 -8.36 0.52 -8.47
N ASP A 35 -9.37 1.12 -9.10
CA ASP A 35 -9.15 2.06 -10.21
C ASP A 35 -8.45 3.32 -9.69
N PRO A 36 -7.20 3.59 -10.09
CA PRO A 36 -6.42 4.71 -9.56
C PRO A 36 -6.97 6.08 -9.98
N VAL A 37 -7.83 6.13 -10.99
CA VAL A 37 -8.46 7.37 -11.49
C VAL A 37 -9.77 7.66 -10.76
N LYS A 38 -10.36 6.65 -10.10
CA LYS A 38 -11.56 6.83 -9.29
C LYS A 38 -11.19 7.12 -7.85
N THR A 39 -11.99 7.99 -7.24
CA THR A 39 -11.91 8.21 -5.80
C THR A 39 -12.22 6.88 -5.08
N LEU A 40 -11.28 6.44 -4.25
CA LEU A 40 -11.49 5.30 -3.37
C LEU A 40 -12.69 5.57 -2.46
N THR A 41 -13.62 4.62 -2.42
CA THR A 41 -14.83 4.79 -1.60
C THR A 41 -14.51 4.58 -0.12
N ASN A 42 -15.22 5.29 0.76
CA ASN A 42 -14.98 5.19 2.19
C ASN A 42 -15.14 3.77 2.74
N SER A 43 -16.04 2.97 2.15
CA SER A 43 -16.26 1.57 2.52
C SER A 43 -15.04 0.70 2.20
N GLN A 44 -14.48 0.83 0.99
CA GLN A 44 -13.28 0.06 0.58
C GLN A 44 -12.10 0.36 1.51
N ILE A 45 -11.83 1.64 1.78
CA ILE A 45 -10.70 2.03 2.63
C ILE A 45 -10.91 1.56 4.08
N SER A 46 -12.15 1.58 4.58
CA SER A 46 -12.44 1.16 5.96
C SER A 46 -12.19 -0.32 6.24
N GLU A 47 -12.29 -1.16 5.21
CA GLU A 47 -12.01 -2.61 5.30
C GLU A 47 -10.54 -2.94 5.04
N ALA A 48 -9.79 -2.00 4.47
CA ALA A 48 -8.38 -2.16 4.14
C ALA A 48 -7.47 -1.92 5.35
N GLN A 49 -6.45 -2.78 5.49
CA GLN A 49 -5.33 -2.50 6.39
C GLN A 49 -4.19 -1.79 5.64
N TRP A 50 -4.09 -2.02 4.33
CA TRP A 50 -3.02 -1.50 3.50
C TRP A 50 -3.56 -0.88 2.22
N LEU A 51 -2.97 0.23 1.81
CA LEU A 51 -3.17 0.85 0.51
C LEU A 51 -1.82 1.01 -0.18
N LEU A 52 -1.62 0.29 -1.29
CA LEU A 52 -0.54 0.49 -2.23
C LEU A 52 -0.97 1.58 -3.23
N LEU A 53 -0.34 2.74 -3.19
CA LEU A 53 -0.72 3.91 -4.00
C LEU A 53 0.42 4.30 -4.94
N ASP A 54 0.17 4.33 -6.25
CA ASP A 54 1.11 4.95 -7.18
C ASP A 54 1.22 6.46 -6.91
N ALA A 55 2.44 6.95 -6.71
CA ALA A 55 2.74 8.35 -6.49
C ALA A 55 2.25 9.29 -7.60
N SER A 56 1.99 8.80 -8.80
CA SER A 56 1.42 9.64 -9.86
C SER A 56 -0.04 10.05 -9.59
N PHE A 57 -0.71 9.48 -8.58
CA PHE A 57 -2.11 9.78 -8.25
C PHE A 57 -2.39 9.80 -6.74
N GLY A 58 -3.26 10.70 -6.29
CA GLY A 58 -3.85 10.66 -4.95
C GLY A 58 -2.90 10.96 -3.78
N LEU A 59 -1.67 11.43 -4.03
CA LEU A 59 -0.71 11.81 -2.98
C LEU A 59 -1.28 12.89 -2.05
N GLU A 60 -1.98 13.87 -2.62
CA GLU A 60 -2.62 14.95 -1.89
C GLU A 60 -3.71 14.48 -0.92
N GLN A 61 -4.27 13.29 -1.14
CA GLN A 61 -5.34 12.71 -0.32
C GLN A 61 -4.78 11.86 0.83
N VAL A 62 -3.52 11.42 0.77
CA VAL A 62 -2.88 10.58 1.80
C VAL A 62 -3.02 11.15 3.21
N PRO A 63 -2.78 12.46 3.47
CA PRO A 63 -2.96 13.01 4.82
C PRO A 63 -4.42 12.99 5.30
N ALA A 64 -5.40 13.06 4.39
CA ALA A 64 -6.81 12.96 4.74
C ALA A 64 -7.19 11.50 5.08
N TRP A 65 -6.74 10.54 4.27
CA TRP A 65 -7.00 9.12 4.52
C TRP A 65 -6.34 8.63 5.81
N LEU A 66 -5.09 9.01 6.07
CA LEU A 66 -4.43 8.63 7.32
C LEU A 66 -5.16 9.17 8.55
N ARG A 67 -5.75 10.38 8.48
CA ARG A 67 -6.57 10.93 9.57
C ARG A 67 -7.93 10.23 9.71
N ALA A 68 -8.59 9.92 8.60
CA ALA A 68 -9.92 9.33 8.59
C ALA A 68 -9.92 7.83 8.94
N TYR A 69 -8.83 7.11 8.61
CA TYR A 69 -8.72 5.65 8.76
C TYR A 69 -7.51 5.30 9.63
N PRO A 70 -7.68 5.17 10.97
CA PRO A 70 -6.58 4.93 11.89
C PRO A 70 -5.85 3.59 11.70
N SER A 71 -6.53 2.58 11.17
CA SER A 71 -5.98 1.26 10.88
C SER A 71 -5.24 1.16 9.55
N LEU A 72 -5.45 2.14 8.66
CA LEU A 72 -4.89 2.11 7.32
C LEU A 72 -3.40 2.46 7.34
N HIS A 73 -2.60 1.62 6.70
CA HIS A 73 -1.23 1.91 6.31
C HIS A 73 -1.17 2.22 4.83
N VAL A 74 -0.50 3.30 4.46
CA VAL A 74 -0.35 3.72 3.07
C VAL A 74 1.10 3.48 2.66
N ILE A 75 1.30 2.78 1.55
CA ILE A 75 2.60 2.62 0.92
C ILE A 75 2.54 3.36 -0.41
N VAL A 76 3.25 4.48 -0.48
CA VAL A 76 3.40 5.25 -1.73
C VAL A 76 4.48 4.59 -2.57
N MET A 77 4.18 4.38 -3.85
CA MET A 77 5.03 3.67 -4.79
C MET A 77 5.46 4.58 -5.92
N SER A 78 6.76 4.65 -6.19
CA SER A 78 7.27 5.40 -7.34
C SER A 78 8.52 4.76 -7.95
N TRP A 79 8.74 5.01 -9.23
CA TRP A 79 10.05 4.78 -9.85
C TRP A 79 11.08 5.81 -9.37
N ASP A 80 10.62 7.04 -9.15
CA ASP A 80 11.42 8.17 -8.68
C ASP A 80 11.50 8.15 -7.14
N LYS A 81 12.73 8.10 -6.63
CA LYS A 81 13.00 8.08 -5.19
C LYS A 81 12.85 9.46 -4.55
N GLU A 82 13.00 10.53 -5.31
CA GLU A 82 12.92 11.90 -4.80
C GLU A 82 11.51 12.23 -4.28
N ILE A 83 10.49 11.51 -4.75
CA ILE A 83 9.11 11.63 -4.25
C ILE A 83 9.02 11.44 -2.74
N GLN A 84 9.88 10.59 -2.15
CA GLN A 84 9.89 10.36 -0.71
C GLN A 84 10.09 11.65 0.10
N ASP A 85 10.82 12.63 -0.45
CA ASP A 85 11.17 13.88 0.22
C ASP A 85 9.96 14.82 0.33
N PHE A 86 8.92 14.58 -0.45
CA PHE A 86 7.65 15.31 -0.45
C PHE A 86 6.57 14.64 0.40
N LEU A 87 6.83 13.42 0.90
CA LEU A 87 5.87 12.70 1.72
C LEU A 87 5.90 13.21 3.17
N PRO A 88 4.74 13.40 3.81
CA PRO A 88 4.70 13.76 5.22
C PRO A 88 5.29 12.64 6.07
N SER A 89 6.07 12.98 7.09
CA SER A 89 6.53 11.98 8.06
C SER A 89 5.33 11.45 8.86
N HIS A 90 5.03 10.16 8.74
CA HIS A 90 3.93 9.53 9.44
C HIS A 90 4.20 8.02 9.61
N ASP A 91 3.99 7.46 10.80
CA ASP A 91 4.36 6.06 11.12
C ASP A 91 3.66 5.02 10.24
N ARG A 92 2.45 5.36 9.79
CA ARG A 92 1.63 4.52 8.88
C ARG A 92 1.81 4.87 7.40
N LEU A 93 2.77 5.72 7.06
CA LEU A 93 3.12 6.05 5.68
C LEU A 93 4.52 5.50 5.39
N SER A 94 4.63 4.71 4.33
CA SER A 94 5.91 4.19 3.86
C SER A 94 6.09 4.50 2.39
N PHE A 95 7.35 4.63 1.98
CA PHE A 95 7.70 4.75 0.57
C PHE A 95 8.29 3.43 0.07
N LEU A 96 7.87 3.01 -1.12
CA LEU A 96 8.42 1.85 -1.80
C LEU A 96 8.85 2.24 -3.21
N ASN A 97 10.14 2.11 -3.51
CA ASN A 97 10.57 2.20 -4.89
C ASN A 97 10.06 0.98 -5.67
N LYS A 98 9.37 1.20 -6.79
CA LYS A 98 8.79 0.13 -7.64
C LYS A 98 9.81 -0.89 -8.12
N SER A 99 11.08 -0.51 -8.27
CA SER A 99 12.16 -1.46 -8.61
C SER A 99 12.35 -2.55 -7.56
N SER A 100 11.96 -2.29 -6.31
CA SER A 100 12.07 -3.21 -5.18
C SER A 100 11.02 -4.33 -5.22
N LEU A 101 10.02 -4.24 -6.10
CA LEU A 101 8.99 -5.27 -6.28
C LEU A 101 9.54 -6.65 -6.61
N LYS A 102 10.69 -6.70 -7.29
CA LYS A 102 11.38 -7.95 -7.62
C LYS A 102 12.04 -8.58 -6.39
N ASN A 103 12.23 -7.82 -5.31
CA ASN A 103 12.87 -8.27 -4.08
C ASN A 103 11.82 -8.66 -3.04
N ARG A 104 11.51 -9.97 -2.99
CA ARG A 104 10.55 -10.54 -2.04
C ARG A 104 10.91 -10.24 -0.57
N ALA A 105 12.19 -10.15 -0.22
CA ALA A 105 12.60 -9.86 1.15
C ALA A 105 12.18 -8.45 1.58
N ALA A 106 12.31 -7.46 0.69
CA ALA A 106 11.89 -6.09 0.95
C ALA A 106 10.37 -5.99 1.17
N LEU A 107 9.57 -6.69 0.35
CA LEU A 107 8.12 -6.75 0.52
C LEU A 107 7.72 -7.46 1.81
N THR A 108 8.36 -8.58 2.13
CA THR A 108 8.09 -9.33 3.36
C THR A 108 8.35 -8.44 4.59
N GLN A 109 9.44 -7.67 4.59
CA GLN A 109 9.74 -6.75 5.69
C GLN A 109 8.62 -5.73 5.91
N ILE A 110 8.17 -5.05 4.84
CA ILE A 110 7.10 -4.04 4.90
C ILE A 110 5.83 -4.61 5.53
N PHE A 111 5.39 -5.80 5.09
CA PHE A 111 4.17 -6.42 5.60
C PHE A 111 4.37 -7.19 6.93
N SER A 112 5.62 -7.41 7.38
CA SER A 112 5.93 -8.09 8.64
C SER A 112 6.00 -7.15 9.85
N HIS A 113 6.33 -5.86 9.66
CA HIS A 113 6.43 -4.92 10.77
C HIS A 113 5.11 -4.67 11.50
N THR A 114 3.97 -4.98 10.88
CA THR A 114 2.64 -4.82 11.46
C THR A 114 2.11 -6.06 12.18
N THR A 115 2.67 -7.26 11.93
CA THR A 115 2.22 -8.48 12.62
C THR A 115 2.82 -8.64 14.02
N THR A 116 3.83 -7.84 14.37
CA THR A 116 4.51 -7.90 15.66
C THR A 116 3.99 -6.93 16.73
N SER A 117 3.13 -5.94 16.40
CA SER A 117 2.55 -5.02 17.40
C SER A 117 1.24 -5.53 18.03
N SER A 118 1.09 -6.85 18.18
CA SER A 118 -0.07 -7.47 18.84
C SER A 118 0.35 -8.62 19.77
N LEU A 119 1.41 -8.40 20.54
CA LEU A 119 1.74 -9.18 21.74
C LEU A 119 1.90 -8.24 22.94
#